data_AF-A0A0D7N7Q1-F1
#
_entry.id   AF-A0A0D7N7Q1-F1
#
_cell.length_a   1.000
_cell.length_b   1.000
_cell.length_c   1.000
_cell.angle_alpha   90.00
_cell.angle_beta   90.00
_cell.angle_gamma   90.00
#
_symmetry.space_group_name_H-M   'P 1'
#
loop_
_entity.id
_entity.type
_entity.pdbx_description
1 polymer ?
#
loop_
_entity_poly.entity_id
_entity_poly.type
_entity_poly.pdbx_seq_one_letter_code
_entity_poly.pdbx_strand_id
1 'polypeptide(L)'
;MTDTEKKLLIALVAMVHQHLHEHGDEVDNLAESAGERAIQVLADFGLMEIVNTRFGRWTEAGKNFSEEIGYVSRAPADYPGSVRLVGRSDPDD
;
A
#
# COMPACT_ATOMS: atom_id res chain seq x y z
N MET A 1 8.08 -11.70 17.68
CA MET A 1 7.86 -12.26 16.34
C MET A 1 8.76 -13.46 16.14
N THR A 2 8.20 -14.63 15.88
CA THR A 2 8.91 -15.86 15.52
C THR A 2 9.33 -15.84 14.04
N ASP A 3 10.21 -16.75 13.62
CA ASP A 3 10.60 -16.88 12.21
C ASP A 3 9.39 -17.23 11.31
N THR A 4 8.50 -18.08 11.79
CA THR A 4 7.25 -18.43 11.08
C THR A 4 6.34 -17.22 10.92
N GLU A 5 6.14 -16.44 11.98
CA GLU A 5 5.36 -15.20 11.91
C GLU A 5 5.99 -14.20 10.93
N LYS A 6 7.32 -14.03 10.96
CA LYS A 6 8.03 -13.15 10.03
C LYS A 6 7.79 -13.54 8.58
N LYS A 7 7.87 -14.84 8.25
CA LYS A 7 7.60 -15.35 6.90
C LYS A 7 6.17 -15.09 6.44
N LEU A 8 5.19 -15.25 7.33
CA LEU A 8 3.79 -14.96 7.02
C LEU A 8 3.56 -13.46 6.80
N LEU A 9 4.16 -12.61 7.64
CA LEU A 9 4.06 -11.16 7.50
C LEU A 9 4.71 -10.66 6.20
N ILE A 10 5.85 -11.24 5.79
CA ILE A 10 6.45 -10.97 4.48
C ILE A 10 5.46 -11.26 3.35
N ALA A 11 4.77 -12.42 3.40
CA ALA A 11 3.79 -12.79 2.39
C ALA A 11 2.59 -11.84 2.36
N LEU A 12 2.13 -11.37 3.53
CA LEU A 12 1.03 -10.42 3.63
C LEU A 12 1.42 -9.04 3.09
N VAL A 13 2.59 -8.52 3.46
CA VAL A 13 3.10 -7.25 2.92
C VAL A 13 3.25 -7.34 1.40
N ALA A 14 3.81 -8.44 0.90
CA ALA A 14 3.93 -8.69 -0.54
C ALA A 14 2.55 -8.71 -1.23
N MET A 15 1.53 -9.30 -0.61
CA MET A 15 0.17 -9.33 -1.14
C MET A 15 -0.43 -7.93 -1.21
N VAL A 16 -0.30 -7.14 -0.14
CA VAL A 16 -0.78 -5.75 -0.08
C VAL A 16 -0.19 -4.93 -1.24
N HIS A 17 1.13 -4.97 -1.43
CA HIS A 17 1.80 -4.22 -2.51
C HIS A 17 1.41 -4.67 -3.93
N GLN A 18 1.03 -5.94 -4.10
CA GLN A 18 0.73 -6.50 -5.43
C GLN A 18 -0.73 -6.40 -5.82
N HIS A 19 -1.64 -6.41 -4.83
CA HIS A 19 -3.07 -6.59 -5.08
C HIS A 19 -3.94 -5.46 -4.57
N LEU A 20 -3.47 -4.67 -3.60
CA LEU A 20 -4.25 -3.57 -3.03
C LEU A 20 -3.81 -2.23 -3.62
N HIS A 21 -4.69 -1.24 -3.50
CA HIS A 21 -4.42 0.11 -4.00
C HIS A 21 -3.88 0.98 -2.88
N GLU A 22 -2.68 1.52 -3.07
CA GLU A 22 -2.08 2.50 -2.16
C GLU A 22 -2.37 3.94 -2.61
N HIS A 23 -2.81 4.77 -1.68
CA HIS A 23 -3.03 6.20 -1.83
C HIS A 23 -2.19 6.94 -0.78
N GLY A 24 -0.91 7.15 -1.11
CA GLY A 24 0.06 7.62 -0.12
C GLY A 24 0.31 6.53 0.92
N ASP A 25 0.01 6.81 2.19
CA ASP A 25 0.16 5.84 3.27
C ASP A 25 -1.09 4.97 3.50
N GLU A 26 -2.22 5.29 2.86
CA GLU A 26 -3.47 4.56 3.00
C GLU A 26 -3.57 3.42 1.98
N VAL A 27 -4.14 2.30 2.41
CA VAL A 27 -4.32 1.08 1.61
C VAL A 27 -5.81 0.74 1.55
N ASP A 28 -6.34 0.66 0.34
CA ASP A 28 -7.72 0.25 0.07
C ASP A 28 -7.78 -1.27 -0.14
N ASN A 29 -8.56 -1.98 0.67
CA ASN A 29 -8.76 -3.42 0.52
C ASN A 29 -9.66 -3.81 -0.66
N LEU A 30 -10.18 -2.85 -1.42
CA LEU A 30 -11.06 -3.05 -2.58
C LEU A 30 -12.35 -3.82 -2.25
N ALA A 31 -12.77 -3.80 -0.98
CA ALA A 31 -13.84 -4.64 -0.43
C ALA A 31 -13.59 -6.16 -0.59
N GLU A 32 -12.33 -6.56 -0.75
CA GLU A 32 -11.93 -7.96 -0.77
C GLU A 32 -11.64 -8.48 0.64
N SER A 33 -12.27 -9.60 1.01
CA SER A 33 -12.08 -10.22 2.33
C SER A 33 -10.63 -10.62 2.61
N ALA A 34 -9.85 -10.96 1.57
CA ALA A 34 -8.43 -11.24 1.71
C ALA A 34 -7.63 -9.98 2.07
N GLY A 35 -7.94 -8.84 1.43
CA GLY A 35 -7.35 -7.54 1.74
C GLY A 35 -7.70 -7.06 3.14
N GLU A 36 -8.97 -7.15 3.53
CA GLU A 36 -9.44 -6.83 4.88
C GLU A 36 -8.68 -7.65 5.93
N ARG A 37 -8.57 -8.98 5.71
CA ARG A 37 -7.88 -9.87 6.64
C ARG A 37 -6.38 -9.57 6.73
N ALA A 38 -5.75 -9.21 5.62
CA ALA A 38 -4.34 -8.83 5.62
C ALA A 38 -4.09 -7.54 6.41
N ILE A 39 -4.91 -6.51 6.20
CA ILE A 39 -4.83 -5.26 6.97
C ILE A 39 -5.03 -5.54 8.45
N GLN A 40 -6.03 -6.37 8.81
CA GLN A 40 -6.29 -6.75 10.20
C GLN A 40 -5.06 -7.42 10.84
N VAL A 41 -4.48 -8.43 10.18
CA VAL A 41 -3.31 -9.15 10.73
C VAL A 41 -2.09 -8.22 10.81
N LEU A 42 -1.83 -7.40 9.79
CA LEU A 42 -0.72 -6.45 9.85
C LEU A 42 -0.92 -5.42 10.98
N ALA A 43 -2.16 -5.02 11.26
CA ALA A 43 -2.49 -4.14 12.37
C ALA A 43 -2.29 -4.81 13.74
N ASP A 44 -2.62 -6.10 13.89
CA ASP A 44 -2.37 -6.86 15.11
C ASP A 44 -0.87 -6.92 15.48
N PHE A 45 0.01 -6.80 14.47
CA PHE A 45 1.47 -6.72 14.64
C PHE A 45 2.02 -5.28 14.67
N GLY A 46 1.16 -4.26 14.62
CA GLY A 46 1.54 -2.84 14.66
C GLY A 46 2.19 -2.31 13.37
N LEU A 47 2.10 -3.06 12.26
CA LEU A 47 2.63 -2.65 10.96
C LEU A 47 1.62 -1.77 10.19
N MET A 48 0.35 -1.83 10.56
CA MET A 48 -0.70 -0.97 10.04
C MET A 48 -1.62 -0.44 11.14
N GLU A 49 -2.35 0.61 10.82
CA GLU A 49 -3.51 1.08 11.56
C GLU A 49 -4.78 0.79 10.76
N ILE A 50 -5.85 0.39 11.44
CA ILE A 50 -7.17 0.25 10.83
C ILE A 50 -7.82 1.63 10.82
N VAL A 51 -8.05 2.19 9.64
CA VAL A 51 -8.76 3.46 9.48
C VAL A 51 -10.27 3.20 9.53
N ASN A 52 -10.74 2.17 8.82
CA ASN A 52 -12.11 1.66 8.85
C ASN A 52 -12.15 0.25 8.22
N THR A 53 -13.35 -0.26 7.91
CA THR A 53 -13.55 -1.61 7.34
C THR A 53 -12.97 -1.79 5.93
N ARG A 54 -12.67 -0.70 5.22
CA ARG A 54 -12.11 -0.70 3.86
C ARG A 54 -10.64 -0.30 3.81
N PHE A 55 -10.23 0.61 4.70
CA PHE A 55 -8.94 1.26 4.63
C PHE A 55 -8.04 0.90 5.82
N GLY A 56 -6.79 0.58 5.50
CA GLY A 56 -5.67 0.53 6.43
C GLY A 56 -4.70 1.67 6.17
N ARG A 57 -3.77 1.92 7.09
CA ARG A 57 -2.68 2.87 6.90
C ARG A 57 -1.38 2.28 7.39
N TRP A 58 -0.30 2.42 6.62
CA TRP A 58 1.02 1.97 7.05
C TRP A 58 1.51 2.77 8.26
N THR A 59 1.98 2.08 9.30
CA THR A 59 2.74 2.72 10.38
C THR A 59 4.19 2.90 9.95
N GLU A 60 4.95 3.71 10.69
CA GLU A 60 6.40 3.80 10.48
C GLU A 60 7.11 2.44 10.65
N ALA A 61 6.62 1.59 11.57
CA ALA A 61 7.13 0.22 11.71
C ALA A 61 6.82 -0.63 10.48
N GLY A 62 5.62 -0.50 9.90
CA GLY A 62 5.23 -1.17 8.66
C GLY A 62 6.09 -0.74 7.48
N LYS A 63 6.33 0.56 7.31
CA LYS A 63 7.19 1.10 6.26
C LYS A 63 8.61 0.55 6.37
N ASN A 64 9.23 0.65 7.55
CA ASN A 64 10.57 0.12 7.79
C ASN A 64 10.66 -1.39 7.55
N PHE A 65 9.64 -2.15 7.97
CA PHE A 65 9.58 -3.59 7.73
C PHE A 65 9.46 -3.91 6.24
N SER A 66 8.64 -3.16 5.51
CA SER A 66 8.47 -3.30 4.05
C SER A 66 9.77 -3.01 3.29
N GLU A 67 10.51 -1.98 3.72
CA GLU A 67 11.83 -1.64 3.17
C GLU A 67 12.87 -2.72 3.46
N GLU A 68 12.92 -3.27 4.69
CA GLU A 68 13.84 -4.36 5.07
C GLU A 68 13.69 -5.58 4.14
N ILE A 69 12.45 -5.88 3.72
CA ILE A 69 12.14 -7.05 2.89
C ILE A 69 12.20 -6.74 1.38
N GLY A 70 12.59 -5.53 1.00
CA GLY A 70 12.77 -5.11 -0.39
C GLY A 70 11.50 -4.71 -1.13
N TYR A 71 10.37 -4.57 -0.43
CA TYR A 71 9.14 -3.99 -0.97
C TYR A 71 9.12 -2.49 -0.67
N VAL A 72 9.90 -1.75 -1.44
CA VAL A 72 9.72 -0.30 -1.52
C VAL A 72 8.60 -0.07 -2.53
N SER A 73 7.62 0.76 -2.17
CA SER A 73 6.62 1.26 -3.13
C SER A 73 7.38 1.65 -4.39
N ARG A 74 7.17 0.91 -5.49
CA ARG A 74 7.75 1.28 -6.77
C ARG A 74 7.16 2.64 -7.05
N ALA A 75 7.97 3.70 -6.93
CA ALA A 75 7.66 4.99 -7.54
C ALA A 75 7.11 4.66 -8.92
N PRO A 76 5.94 5.20 -9.31
CA PRO A 76 5.33 4.85 -10.59
C PRO A 76 6.43 4.98 -11.62
N ALA A 77 6.74 3.87 -12.30
CA ALA A 77 7.77 3.88 -13.32
C ALA A 77 7.44 5.07 -14.22
N ASP A 78 8.40 5.97 -14.39
CA ASP A 78 8.25 7.10 -15.30
C ASP A 78 8.12 6.51 -16.70
N TYR A 79 6.90 6.12 -17.07
CA TYR A 79 6.60 5.51 -18.33
C TYR A 79 6.79 6.62 -19.38
N PRO A 80 7.71 6.45 -20.34
CA PRO A 80 7.85 7.39 -21.45
C PRO A 80 6.57 7.28 -22.31
N GLY A 81 5.54 8.03 -21.92
CA GLY A 81 4.18 7.90 -22.44
C GLY A 81 3.08 8.40 -21.49
N SER A 82 3.38 8.80 -20.26
CA SER A 82 2.40 9.46 -19.39
C SER A 82 1.98 10.81 -19.99
N VAL A 83 0.71 10.90 -20.41
CA VAL A 83 0.14 12.11 -20.99
C VAL A 83 0.02 13.17 -19.88
N ARG A 84 0.78 14.26 -19.98
CA ARG A 84 0.51 15.47 -19.20
C ARG A 84 -0.76 16.11 -19.75
N LEU A 85 -1.84 16.07 -18.97
CA LEU A 85 -3.01 16.91 -19.22
C LEU A 85 -2.65 18.37 -18.94
N VAL A 86 -2.12 19.06 -19.95
CA VAL A 86 -2.05 20.52 -19.97
C VAL A 86 -3.46 21.02 -20.30
N GLY A 87 -4.16 21.49 -19.26
CA GLY A 87 -5.40 22.23 -19.44
C GLY A 87 -5.16 23.39 -20.40
N ARG A 88 -5.95 23.46 -21.47
CA ARG A 88 -5.95 24.62 -22.37
C ARG A 88 -6.42 25.82 -21.57
N SER A 89 -5.58 26.84 -21.45
CA SER A 89 -6.03 28.16 -21.03
C SER A 89 -7.07 28.67 -22.04
N ASP A 90 -8.10 29.30 -21.49
CA ASP A 90 -9.26 29.91 -22.17
C ASP A 90 -8.89 30.80 -23.39
N PRO A 91 -9.83 31.01 -24.33
CA PRO A 91 -9.56 31.69 -25.60
C PRO A 91 -9.29 33.18 -25.38
N ASP A 92 -8.23 33.69 -26.03
CA ASP A 92 -7.97 35.12 -26.16
C ASP A 92 -9.12 35.83 -26.91
N ASP A 93 -9.57 36.97 -26.37
CA ASP A 93 -10.48 37.97 -26.96
C ASP A 93 -9.83 38.71 -28.16
#